data_AF-A0A4R6BS11-F1
#
_entry.id   AF-A0A4R6BS11-F1
#
_cell.length_a   1.000
_cell.length_b   1.000
_cell.length_c   1.000
_cell.angle_alpha   90.00
_cell.angle_beta   90.00
_cell.angle_gamma   90.00
#
_symmetry.space_group_name_H-M   'P 1'
#
loop_
_entity.id
_entity.type
_entity.pdbx_description
1 polymer ?
#
loop_
_entity_poly.entity_id
_entity_poly.type
_entity_poly.pdbx_seq_one_letter_code
_entity_poly.pdbx_strand_id
1 'polypeptide(L)' 'MEDKEPYLLAQNNKITGYIDLGRGGISDRYRDISLCYRSYLYNTDTNEEELRSKIEQLLGMKLDMEKIRYYILLDELF' A
#
# COMPACT_ATOMS: atom_id res chain seq x y z
N MET A 1 -0.42 -4.81 -18.95
CA MET A 1 -0.81 -4.33 -17.62
C MET A 1 0.28 -3.37 -17.23
N GLU A 2 -0.04 -2.09 -17.25
CA GLU A 2 0.87 -1.01 -16.94
C GLU A 2 0.85 -0.86 -15.42
N ASP A 3 1.91 -1.30 -14.75
CA ASP A 3 2.01 -1.29 -13.29
C ASP A 3 2.00 0.17 -12.81
N LYS A 4 0.86 0.63 -12.30
CA LYS A 4 0.66 1.99 -11.74
C LYS A 4 1.12 2.09 -10.28
N GLU A 5 2.24 1.45 -9.93
CA GLU A 5 2.91 1.66 -8.65
C GLU A 5 4.25 2.35 -8.93
N PRO A 6 4.29 3.69 -8.93
CA PRO A 6 5.46 4.45 -9.42
C PRO A 6 6.75 4.21 -8.63
N TYR A 7 6.67 3.51 -7.49
CA TYR A 7 7.78 3.30 -6.56
C TYR A 7 8.35 1.87 -6.57
N LEU A 8 7.70 0.93 -7.28
CA LEU A 8 8.09 -0.48 -7.36
C LEU A 8 8.57 -0.84 -8.76
N LEU A 9 9.69 -1.54 -8.85
CA LEU A 9 10.16 -2.17 -10.09
C LEU A 9 9.83 -3.65 -10.06
N ALA A 10 9.19 -4.14 -11.12
CA ALA A 10 8.84 -5.55 -11.26
C ALA A 10 9.41 -6.15 -12.57
N GLN A 11 9.92 -7.37 -12.48
CA GLN A 11 10.36 -8.17 -13.63
C GLN A 11 10.04 -9.64 -13.38
N ASN A 12 9.51 -10.34 -14.39
CA ASN A 12 9.18 -11.77 -14.30
C ASN A 12 8.32 -12.12 -13.06
N ASN A 13 7.28 -11.32 -12.80
CA ASN A 13 6.37 -11.44 -11.65
C ASN A 13 7.06 -11.37 -10.28
N LYS A 14 8.21 -10.70 -10.19
CA LYS A 14 8.93 -10.46 -8.93
C LYS A 14 9.27 -8.98 -8.81
N ILE A 15 9.22 -8.48 -7.59
CA ILE A 15 9.78 -7.17 -7.27
C ILE A 15 11.30 -7.27 -7.38
N THR A 16 11.91 -6.38 -8.16
CA THR A 16 13.35 -6.33 -8.44
C THR A 16 14.02 -5.08 -7.92
N GLY A 17 13.26 -4.07 -7.50
CA GLY A 17 13.80 -2.84 -6.93
C GLY A 17 12.73 -1.89 -6.43
N TYR A 18 13.22 -0.84 -5.77
CA TYR A 18 12.43 0.25 -5.21
C TYR A 18 13.07 1.57 -5.63
N ILE A 19 12.25 2.54 -6.02
CA ILE A 19 12.70 3.89 -6.39
C ILE A 19 11.93 4.94 -5.58
N ASP A 20 12.33 6.21 -5.71
CA ASP A 20 11.78 7.33 -4.93
C ASP A 20 11.87 7.13 -3.39
N LEU A 21 13.08 6.81 -2.93
CA LEU A 21 13.34 6.50 -1.52
C LEU A 21 13.52 7.75 -0.64
N GLY A 22 13.12 8.94 -1.10
CA GLY A 22 13.33 10.20 -0.39
C GLY A 22 12.64 10.26 0.99
N ARG A 23 11.56 9.48 1.17
CA ARG A 23 10.84 9.30 2.45
C ARG A 23 11.08 7.93 3.09
N GLY A 24 12.03 7.15 2.58
CA GLY A 24 12.38 5.84 3.14
C GLY A 24 13.07 5.98 4.51
N GLY A 25 12.73 5.09 5.45
CA GLY A 25 13.32 5.10 6.78
C GLY A 25 12.49 4.34 7.82
N ILE A 26 12.82 4.53 9.10
CA ILE A 26 12.04 3.95 10.21
C ILE A 26 10.71 4.70 10.31
N SER A 27 9.61 3.98 10.18
CA SER A 27 8.25 4.49 10.31
C SER A 27 7.33 3.41 10.88
N ASP A 28 6.13 3.80 11.31
CA ASP A 28 5.06 2.83 11.52
C ASP A 28 4.76 2.08 10.21
N ARG A 29 4.58 0.75 10.29
CA ARG A 29 4.24 -0.13 9.16
C ARG A 29 3.00 0.33 8.39
N TYR A 30 2.09 1.04 9.07
CA TYR A 30 0.86 1.51 8.46
C TYR A 30 1.10 2.58 7.39
N ARG A 31 2.29 3.20 7.34
CA ARG A 31 2.67 4.11 6.24
C ARG A 31 2.66 3.39 4.88
N ASP A 32 3.32 2.25 4.79
CA ASP A 32 3.40 1.50 3.53
C ASP A 32 2.10 0.73 3.25
N ILE A 33 1.48 0.17 4.30
CA ILE A 33 0.19 -0.52 4.18
C ILE A 33 -0.87 0.44 3.65
N SER A 34 -0.95 1.68 4.14
CA SER A 34 -1.96 2.64 3.69
C SER A 34 -1.77 3.07 2.24
N LEU A 35 -0.52 3.22 1.78
CA LEU A 35 -0.21 3.54 0.39
C LEU A 35 -0.62 2.41 -0.55
N CYS A 36 -0.25 1.16 -0.21
CA CYS A 36 -0.66 -0.04 -0.93
C CYS A 36 -2.20 -0.17 -0.95
N TYR A 37 -2.84 0.06 0.20
CA TYR A 37 -4.30 0.00 0.34
C TYR A 37 -5.01 1.00 -0.59
N ARG A 38 -4.60 2.28 -0.53
CA ARG A 38 -5.16 3.36 -1.35
C ARG A 38 -4.95 3.08 -2.83
N SER A 39 -3.74 2.70 -3.22
CA SER A 39 -3.40 2.45 -4.62
C SER A 39 -4.14 1.25 -5.20
N TYR A 40 -4.28 0.16 -4.44
CA TYR A 40 -5.01 -1.02 -4.89
C TYR A 40 -6.50 -0.71 -5.12
N LEU A 41 -7.15 0.01 -4.20
CA LEU A 41 -8.54 0.45 -4.38
C LEU A 41 -8.71 1.40 -5.57
N TYR A 42 -7.71 2.25 -5.84
CA TYR A 42 -7.77 3.19 -6.97
C TYR A 42 -7.59 2.48 -8.33
N ASN A 43 -6.76 1.45 -8.38
CA ASN A 43 -6.37 0.77 -9.61
C ASN A 43 -7.20 -0.48 -9.94
N THR A 44 -8.09 -0.91 -9.05
CA THR A 44 -8.91 -2.13 -9.21
C THR A 44 -10.36 -1.87 -8.83
N ASP A 45 -11.29 -2.70 -9.32
CA ASP A 45 -12.71 -2.65 -8.93
C ASP A 45 -13.00 -3.37 -7.60
N THR A 46 -11.96 -3.71 -6.82
CA THR A 46 -12.11 -4.38 -5.52
C THR A 46 -12.69 -3.42 -4.49
N ASN A 47 -13.66 -3.89 -3.68
CA ASN A 47 -14.22 -3.10 -2.59
C ASN A 47 -13.36 -3.15 -1.32
N GLU A 48 -13.60 -2.22 -0.39
CA GLU A 48 -12.83 -2.06 0.85
C GLU A 48 -12.81 -3.32 1.73
N GLU A 49 -13.96 -4.00 1.86
CA GLU A 49 -14.09 -5.19 2.71
C GLU A 49 -13.30 -6.38 2.15
N GLU A 50 -13.38 -6.61 0.83
CA GLU A 50 -12.62 -7.65 0.15
C GLU A 50 -11.11 -7.40 0.23
N LEU A 51 -10.66 -6.16 -0.02
CA LEU A 51 -9.26 -5.81 0.09
C LEU A 51 -8.75 -5.97 1.52
N ARG A 52 -9.52 -5.51 2.51
CA ARG A 52 -9.19 -5.66 3.93
C ARG A 52 -9.00 -7.12 4.28
N SER A 53 -9.97 -7.98 3.94
CA SER A 53 -9.89 -9.42 4.22
C SER A 53 -8.65 -10.05 3.59
N LYS A 54 -8.37 -9.71 2.32
CA LYS A 54 -7.21 -10.21 1.58
C LYS A 54 -5.88 -9.79 2.22
N ILE A 55 -5.74 -8.52 2.61
CA ILE A 55 -4.51 -8.03 3.26
C ILE A 55 -4.37 -8.62 4.67
N GLU A 56 -5.44 -8.71 5.45
CA GLU A 56 -5.42 -9.35 6.77
C GLU A 56 -4.95 -10.81 6.68
N GLN A 57 -5.41 -11.55 5.67
CA GLN A 57 -4.96 -12.91 5.38
C GLN A 57 -3.48 -12.96 4.99
N LEU A 58 -3.02 -12.07 4.10
CA LEU A 58 -1.64 -12.05 3.63
C LEU A 58 -0.63 -11.65 4.72
N LEU A 59 -1.01 -10.70 5.58
CA LEU A 59 -0.15 -10.21 6.67
C LEU A 59 -0.26 -11.04 7.96
N GLY A 60 -1.28 -11.90 8.07
CA GLY A 60 -1.54 -12.68 9.28
C GLY A 60 -1.91 -11.81 10.50
N MET A 61 -2.45 -10.61 10.28
CA MET A 61 -2.85 -9.68 11.33
C MET A 61 -4.12 -8.91 10.97
N LYS A 62 -4.89 -8.52 11.98
CA LYS A 62 -6.03 -7.59 11.81
C LYS A 62 -5.51 -6.19 11.47
N LEU A 63 -6.17 -5.54 10.51
CA LEU A 63 -5.84 -4.18 10.13
C LEU A 63 -6.51 -3.19 11.09
N ASP A 64 -5.72 -2.21 11.52
CA ASP A 64 -6.15 -1.01 12.20
C ASP A 64 -6.58 0.02 11.14
N MET A 65 -7.89 0.11 10.93
CA MET A 65 -8.47 0.99 9.92
C MET A 65 -8.33 2.48 10.30
N GLU A 66 -8.18 2.80 11.59
CA GLU A 66 -7.93 4.18 12.02
C GLU A 66 -6.53 4.61 11.57
N LYS A 67 -5.53 3.75 11.73
CA LYS A 67 -4.17 4.01 11.22
C LYS A 67 -4.12 4.08 9.70
N ILE A 68 -4.82 3.19 8.98
CA ILE A 68 -4.89 3.27 7.52
C ILE A 68 -5.43 4.62 7.08
N ARG A 69 -6.57 5.05 7.64
CA ARG A 69 -7.16 6.35 7.33
C ARG A 69 -6.23 7.51 7.72
N TYR A 70 -5.59 7.42 8.88
CA TYR A 70 -4.64 8.44 9.34
C TYR A 70 -3.48 8.63 8.35
N TYR A 71 -2.83 7.54 7.93
CA TYR A 71 -1.68 7.63 7.02
C TYR A 71 -2.07 8.00 5.58
N ILE A 72 -3.28 7.64 5.12
CA ILE A 72 -3.83 8.17 3.86
C ILE A 72 -3.96 9.69 3.93
N LEU A 73 -4.63 10.21 4.97
CA LEU A 73 -4.83 11.65 5.12
C LEU A 73 -3.52 12.42 5.34
N LEU A 74 -2.57 11.82 6.06
CA LEU A 74 -1.24 12.39 6.25
C LEU A 74 -0.51 12.54 4.92
N ASP A 75 -0.68 11.59 4.00
CA ASP A 75 -0.02 11.63 2.69
C ASP A 75 -0.58 12.72 1.77
N GLU A 76 -1.84 13.13 1.92
CA GLU A 76 -2.45 14.24 1.16
C GLU A 76 -1.85 15.62 1.50
N LEU A 77 -1.05 15.73 2.57
CA LEU A 77 -0.37 16.96 2.96
C LEU A 77 0.98 17.16 2.26
N PHE A 78 1.31 16.30 1.29
CA PHE A 78 2.66 16.11 0.76
C PHE A 78 2.69 15.65 -0.69
#